data_AF-A0AA38PXI3-F1
#
_entry.id   AF-A0AA38PXI3-F1
#
_cell.length_a   1.000
_cell.length_b   1.000
_cell.length_c   1.000
_cell.angle_alpha   90.00
_cell.angle_beta   90.00
_cell.angle_gamma   90.00
#
_symmetry.space_group_name_H-M   'P 1'
#
loop_
_entity.id
_entity.type
_entity.pdbx_description
1 polymer ?
#
loop_
_entity_poly.entity_id
_entity_poly.type
_entity_poly.pdbx_seq_one_letter_code
_entity_poly.pdbx_strand_id
1 'polypeptide(L)'
;MREEGERAEPCDLSTGRAIDSGDSTSSDSDTEFNASESDDSNSHGHRTHAAFPSLPLSTPVQSTRLTRQQSRTPITPVPTFPAMAPRSSHLASIHRLREQSRIADLLRDNAILKAERDVANAHAVIAGQEAALWKYKCNKKAQKANAPKRIHTNSRVVTSEEGQREIAEDAAVKAAKQKAENEKLRKKKDLERADILRRAEQEREQIAYTGTLKSQKTKANLVDIAFSLQLPVEPRDTVSDIIQMLEKHFDEFPLLKQDPRYIGIFTRKRKHSGRDNDALLHRQPPPQSPHHLPTPGPSRLHHALP
;
A
#
# COMPACT_ATOMS: atom_id res chain seq x y z
N MET A 1 50.62 26.34 44.86
CA MET A 1 51.39 27.16 43.91
C MET A 1 51.97 26.25 42.85
N ARG A 2 51.23 26.04 41.76
CA ARG A 2 51.74 25.58 40.47
C ARG A 2 50.97 26.39 39.44
N GLU A 3 51.67 27.33 38.84
CA GLU A 3 51.22 28.12 37.71
C GLU A 3 51.36 27.25 36.47
N GLU A 4 50.26 26.94 35.80
CA GLU A 4 50.32 26.43 34.43
C GLU A 4 49.90 27.56 33.50
N GLY A 5 50.87 27.97 32.68
CA GLY A 5 50.79 29.11 31.78
C GLY A 5 49.93 28.82 30.56
N GLU A 6 49.01 29.73 30.30
CA GLU A 6 48.31 29.91 29.04
C GLU A 6 49.32 30.21 27.93
N ARG A 7 49.43 29.28 26.97
CA ARG A 7 50.15 29.51 25.71
C ARG A 7 49.12 29.92 24.67
N ALA A 8 49.12 31.21 24.35
CA ALA A 8 48.35 31.79 23.26
C ALA A 8 48.89 31.29 21.91
N GLU A 9 48.04 30.58 21.16
CA GLU A 9 48.27 30.24 19.75
C GLU A 9 47.96 31.48 18.88
N PRO A 10 48.86 31.89 17.96
CA PRO A 10 48.61 32.98 17.05
C PRO A 10 47.67 32.57 15.90
N CYS A 11 46.57 33.31 15.76
CA CYS A 11 45.68 33.23 14.60
C CYS A 11 46.40 33.74 13.34
N ASP A 12 46.84 32.83 12.48
CA ASP A 12 47.30 33.14 11.14
C ASP A 12 46.11 33.61 10.27
N LEU A 13 45.99 34.92 10.12
CA LEU A 13 45.17 35.59 9.11
C LEU A 13 45.87 35.51 7.76
N SER A 14 45.69 34.40 7.04
CA SER A 14 45.97 34.34 5.60
C SER A 14 44.67 34.42 4.81
N THR A 15 44.17 35.65 4.65
CA THR A 15 43.14 36.01 3.68
C THR A 15 43.75 36.07 2.28
N GLY A 16 43.82 34.92 1.64
CA GLY A 16 44.17 34.79 0.23
C GLY A 16 43.20 33.83 -0.46
N ARG A 17 41.94 34.24 -0.68
CA ARG A 17 41.04 33.48 -1.56
C ARG A 17 40.67 34.31 -2.77
N ALA A 18 41.24 33.86 -3.87
CA ALA A 18 41.06 34.34 -5.22
C ALA A 18 39.58 34.43 -5.60
N ILE A 19 39.32 35.48 -6.35
CA ILE A 19 38.16 35.74 -7.16
C ILE A 19 38.17 34.62 -8.22
N ASP A 20 37.23 33.68 -8.13
CA ASP A 20 36.90 32.84 -9.28
C ASP A 20 35.41 33.00 -9.56
N SER A 21 35.16 33.77 -10.62
CA SER A 21 33.86 34.06 -11.19
C SER A 21 33.41 32.84 -12.00
N GLY A 22 33.07 31.76 -11.30
CA GLY A 22 32.41 30.60 -11.88
C GLY A 22 30.92 30.86 -12.02
N ASP A 23 30.52 31.39 -13.18
CA ASP A 23 29.13 31.47 -13.64
C ASP A 23 28.58 30.05 -13.82
N SER A 24 28.21 29.42 -12.71
CA SER A 24 27.53 28.12 -12.68
C SER A 24 26.04 28.37 -12.81
N THR A 25 25.56 28.45 -14.04
CA THR A 25 24.15 28.24 -14.35
C THR A 25 23.81 26.77 -14.06
N SER A 26 23.66 26.41 -12.78
CA SER A 26 23.08 25.13 -12.38
C SER A 26 21.59 25.18 -12.69
N SER A 27 21.26 24.90 -13.95
CA SER A 27 19.91 24.59 -14.39
C SER A 27 19.54 23.18 -13.91
N ASP A 28 19.50 22.97 -12.60
CA ASP A 28 18.85 21.81 -11.99
C ASP A 28 17.35 22.07 -11.95
N SER A 29 16.71 21.80 -13.07
CA SER A 29 15.26 21.61 -13.15
C SER A 29 14.93 20.13 -13.35
N ASP A 30 15.60 19.26 -12.59
CA ASP A 30 15.05 17.96 -12.23
C ASP A 30 14.02 18.14 -11.12
N THR A 31 12.92 18.84 -11.46
CA THR A 31 11.65 18.56 -10.79
C THR A 31 11.17 17.23 -11.32
N GLU A 32 11.78 16.14 -10.84
CA GLU A 32 11.09 14.86 -10.78
C GLU A 32 9.78 15.15 -10.05
N PHE A 33 8.70 15.14 -10.83
CA PHE A 33 7.34 15.30 -10.37
C PHE A 33 6.99 14.04 -9.59
N ASN A 34 7.56 13.92 -8.40
CA ASN A 34 7.17 12.93 -7.44
C ASN A 34 5.86 13.45 -6.88
N ALA A 35 4.77 13.09 -7.56
CA ALA A 35 3.41 13.19 -7.05
C ALA A 35 3.32 12.29 -5.82
N SER A 36 3.93 12.73 -4.71
CA SER A 36 3.57 12.24 -3.40
C SER A 36 2.09 12.53 -3.27
N GLU A 37 1.30 11.47 -3.38
CA GLU A 37 -0.07 11.40 -2.94
C GLU A 37 -0.10 11.97 -1.52
N SER A 38 -0.41 13.25 -1.44
CA SER A 38 -0.77 13.91 -0.20
C SER A 38 -2.12 13.32 0.20
N ASP A 39 -2.06 12.34 1.10
CA ASP A 39 -3.16 11.83 1.90
C ASP A 39 -3.68 12.97 2.82
N ASP A 40 -4.22 14.03 2.23
CA ASP A 40 -4.96 15.09 2.94
C ASP A 40 -6.38 14.59 3.20
N SER A 41 -6.46 13.55 4.02
CA SER A 41 -7.70 13.02 4.58
C SER A 41 -8.09 13.80 5.84
N ASN A 42 -8.21 15.13 5.80
CA ASN A 42 -8.94 15.86 6.85
C ASN A 42 -9.30 17.31 6.48
N SER A 43 -10.35 17.51 5.68
CA SER A 43 -11.11 18.76 5.80
C SER A 43 -12.61 18.46 5.76
N HIS A 44 -13.20 18.50 6.96
CA HIS A 44 -14.64 18.70 7.15
C HIS A 44 -15.00 20.09 6.63
N GLY A 45 -15.29 20.17 5.33
CA GLY A 45 -15.88 21.34 4.70
C GLY A 45 -17.33 21.03 4.33
N HIS A 46 -18.26 21.64 5.06
CA HIS A 46 -19.69 21.63 4.77
C HIS A 46 -19.95 21.96 3.30
N ARG A 47 -20.29 20.95 2.51
CA ARG A 47 -20.70 21.10 1.11
C ARG A 47 -22.22 21.02 1.05
N THR A 48 -22.85 22.17 0.85
CA THR A 48 -24.27 22.26 0.52
C THR A 48 -24.52 21.54 -0.81
N HIS A 49 -25.39 20.54 -0.78
CA HIS A 49 -25.73 19.71 -1.93
C HIS A 49 -26.61 20.51 -2.90
N ALA A 50 -26.07 20.91 -4.05
CA ALA A 50 -26.88 21.15 -5.23
C ALA A 50 -27.30 19.78 -5.80
N ALA A 51 -28.62 19.59 -5.91
CA ALA A 51 -29.24 18.38 -6.41
C ALA A 51 -28.85 18.13 -7.87
N PHE A 52 -28.03 17.11 -8.11
CA PHE A 52 -27.87 16.54 -9.45
C PHE A 52 -28.91 15.42 -9.64
N PRO A 53 -29.54 15.34 -10.83
CA PRO A 53 -30.48 14.27 -11.14
C PRO A 53 -29.71 12.94 -11.19
N SER A 54 -30.03 12.09 -10.21
CA SER A 54 -29.56 10.71 -10.10
C SER A 54 -29.96 9.91 -11.34
N LEU A 55 -28.96 9.53 -12.15
CA LEU A 55 -29.13 8.52 -13.18
C LEU A 55 -29.30 7.14 -12.52
N PRO A 56 -30.17 6.27 -13.07
CA PRO A 56 -30.49 4.97 -12.48
C PRO A 56 -29.25 4.07 -12.47
N LEU A 57 -28.86 3.70 -11.26
CA LEU A 57 -27.80 2.74 -10.94
C LEU A 57 -28.18 1.37 -11.50
N SER A 58 -27.48 0.92 -12.55
CA SER A 58 -27.64 -0.41 -13.14
C SER A 58 -27.31 -1.46 -12.10
N THR A 59 -28.33 -2.20 -11.66
CA THR A 59 -28.19 -3.26 -10.68
C THR A 59 -27.38 -4.43 -11.26
N PRO A 60 -26.47 -5.03 -10.46
CA PRO A 60 -25.75 -6.21 -10.89
C PRO A 60 -26.72 -7.40 -10.99
N VAL A 61 -26.75 -8.01 -12.17
CA VAL A 61 -27.45 -9.27 -12.46
C VAL A 61 -27.00 -10.33 -11.46
N GLN A 62 -27.88 -10.70 -10.54
CA GLN A 62 -27.67 -11.80 -9.62
C GLN A 62 -27.63 -13.10 -10.43
N SER A 63 -26.41 -13.63 -10.63
CA SER A 63 -26.20 -14.95 -11.20
C SER A 63 -26.70 -15.99 -10.20
N THR A 64 -27.92 -16.48 -10.42
CA THR A 64 -28.51 -17.59 -9.67
C THR A 64 -27.67 -18.84 -9.88
N ARG A 65 -26.90 -19.22 -8.85
CA ARG A 65 -26.27 -20.54 -8.75
C ARG A 65 -27.36 -21.59 -8.66
N LEU A 66 -27.65 -22.25 -9.78
CA LEU A 66 -28.45 -23.46 -9.82
C LEU A 66 -27.68 -24.60 -9.12
N THR A 67 -28.11 -24.91 -7.91
CA THR A 67 -27.71 -26.11 -7.16
C THR A 67 -28.27 -27.33 -7.89
N ARG A 68 -27.42 -28.01 -8.66
CA ARG A 68 -27.73 -29.25 -9.36
C ARG A 68 -27.85 -30.40 -8.33
N GLN A 69 -29.05 -30.61 -7.80
CA GLN A 69 -29.39 -31.86 -7.11
C GLN A 69 -29.36 -32.99 -8.12
N GLN A 70 -28.43 -33.94 -7.95
CA GLN A 70 -28.40 -35.19 -8.68
C GLN A 70 -29.36 -36.17 -8.02
N SER A 71 -30.60 -36.23 -8.49
CA SER A 71 -31.49 -37.36 -8.22
C SER A 71 -31.10 -38.52 -9.16
N ARG A 72 -30.55 -39.59 -8.57
CA ARG A 72 -30.38 -40.88 -9.24
C ARG A 72 -31.75 -41.53 -9.39
N THR A 73 -32.26 -41.63 -10.60
CA THR A 73 -33.34 -42.57 -10.94
C THR A 73 -32.73 -43.88 -11.46
N PRO A 74 -33.31 -45.04 -11.11
CA PRO A 74 -32.86 -46.33 -11.61
C PRO A 74 -33.22 -46.49 -13.10
N ILE A 75 -32.23 -46.95 -13.86
CA ILE A 75 -32.30 -47.15 -15.30
C ILE A 75 -33.14 -48.39 -15.60
N THR A 76 -34.31 -48.19 -16.19
CA THR A 76 -35.08 -49.26 -16.84
C THR A 76 -34.50 -49.51 -18.24
N PRO A 77 -34.17 -50.76 -18.61
CA PRO A 77 -33.64 -51.08 -19.92
C PRO A 77 -34.73 -50.92 -20.99
N VAL A 78 -34.58 -49.92 -21.85
CA VAL A 78 -35.48 -49.68 -23.00
C VAL A 78 -35.05 -50.60 -24.16
N PRO A 79 -36.00 -51.28 -24.84
CA PRO A 79 -35.70 -52.16 -25.95
C PRO A 79 -35.06 -51.42 -27.12
N THR A 80 -33.97 -52.01 -27.61
CA THR A 80 -33.16 -51.52 -28.73
C THR A 80 -33.91 -51.71 -30.04
N PHE A 81 -34.40 -50.62 -30.62
CA PHE A 81 -34.94 -50.61 -31.97
C PHE A 81 -33.82 -50.45 -33.01
N PRO A 82 -33.91 -51.11 -34.18
CA PRO A 82 -32.88 -51.05 -35.21
C PRO A 82 -32.77 -49.64 -35.80
N ALA A 83 -31.53 -49.12 -35.75
CA ALA A 83 -31.15 -47.78 -36.17
C ALA A 83 -31.43 -47.53 -37.65
N MET A 84 -32.41 -46.67 -37.95
CA MET A 84 -32.56 -46.09 -39.28
C MET A 84 -31.41 -45.11 -39.55
N ALA A 85 -30.76 -45.29 -40.70
CA ALA A 85 -29.57 -44.53 -41.10
C ALA A 85 -29.81 -43.00 -41.11
N PRO A 86 -28.81 -42.20 -40.68
CA PRO A 86 -28.98 -40.77 -40.44
C PRO A 86 -28.96 -39.97 -41.76
N ARG A 87 -30.12 -39.51 -42.23
CA ARG A 87 -30.24 -38.52 -43.31
C ARG A 87 -29.98 -37.06 -42.84
N SER A 88 -29.31 -36.87 -41.71
CA SER A 88 -29.23 -35.59 -40.97
C SER A 88 -27.96 -34.74 -41.22
N SER A 89 -27.02 -35.23 -42.05
CA SER A 89 -25.69 -34.59 -42.20
C SER A 89 -25.74 -33.17 -42.79
N HIS A 90 -26.69 -32.86 -43.67
CA HIS A 90 -26.76 -31.57 -44.35
C HIS A 90 -27.21 -30.42 -43.42
N LEU A 91 -28.25 -30.64 -42.60
CA LEU A 91 -28.71 -29.60 -41.66
C LEU A 91 -27.67 -29.30 -40.58
N ALA A 92 -26.93 -30.32 -40.13
CA ALA A 92 -25.82 -30.15 -39.20
C ALA A 92 -24.71 -29.27 -39.81
N SER A 93 -24.43 -29.41 -41.12
CA SER A 93 -23.44 -28.58 -41.82
C SER A 93 -23.85 -27.11 -41.91
N ILE A 94 -25.12 -26.83 -42.22
CA ILE A 94 -25.65 -25.45 -42.29
C ILE A 94 -25.60 -24.78 -40.91
N HIS A 95 -26.00 -25.50 -39.86
CA HIS A 95 -25.92 -24.99 -38.49
C HIS A 95 -24.47 -24.68 -38.11
N ARG A 96 -23.53 -25.58 -38.40
CA ARG A 96 -22.10 -25.36 -38.13
C ARG A 96 -21.56 -24.12 -38.84
N LEU A 97 -21.94 -23.89 -40.10
CA LEU A 97 -21.49 -22.72 -40.84
C LEU A 97 -22.05 -21.42 -40.24
N ARG A 98 -23.33 -21.40 -39.84
CA ARG A 98 -23.94 -20.25 -39.16
C ARG A 98 -23.26 -19.94 -37.83
N GLU A 99 -22.95 -20.96 -37.04
CA GLU A 99 -22.20 -20.79 -35.80
C GLU A 99 -20.78 -20.27 -36.05
N GLN A 100 -20.10 -20.76 -37.09
CA GLN A 100 -18.78 -20.25 -37.47
C GLN A 100 -18.83 -18.78 -37.90
N SER A 101 -19.81 -18.37 -38.70
CA SER A 101 -20.01 -16.96 -39.06
C SER A 101 -20.27 -16.10 -37.82
N ARG A 102 -21.15 -16.56 -36.92
CA ARG A 102 -21.45 -15.85 -35.67
C ARG A 102 -20.23 -15.70 -34.79
N ILE A 103 -19.40 -16.73 -34.65
CA ILE A 103 -18.14 -16.67 -33.91
C ILE A 103 -17.19 -15.66 -34.55
N ALA A 104 -17.07 -15.66 -35.88
CA ALA A 104 -16.21 -14.71 -36.59
C ALA A 104 -16.67 -13.25 -36.39
N ASP A 105 -17.96 -12.98 -36.45
CA ASP A 105 -18.53 -11.65 -36.20
C ASP A 105 -18.32 -11.21 -34.75
N LEU A 106 -18.58 -12.09 -33.78
CA LEU A 106 -18.32 -11.81 -32.36
C LEU A 106 -16.84 -11.51 -32.08
N LEU A 107 -15.91 -12.20 -32.74
CA LEU A 107 -14.49 -11.94 -32.61
C LEU A 107 -14.10 -10.57 -33.20
N ARG A 108 -14.71 -10.19 -34.33
CA ARG A 108 -14.52 -8.86 -34.93
C ARG A 108 -15.02 -7.75 -34.00
N ASP A 109 -16.23 -7.90 -33.46
CA ASP A 109 -16.81 -6.94 -32.52
C ASP A 109 -15.98 -6.83 -31.24
N ASN A 110 -15.47 -7.95 -30.72
CA ASN A 110 -14.59 -7.95 -29.56
C ASN A 110 -13.29 -7.19 -29.83
N ALA A 111 -12.74 -7.29 -31.05
CA ALA A 111 -11.55 -6.55 -31.44
C ALA A 111 -11.82 -5.04 -31.51
N ILE A 112 -12.96 -4.63 -32.09
CA ILE A 112 -13.38 -3.22 -32.15
C ILE A 112 -13.56 -2.65 -30.75
N LEU A 113 -14.31 -3.34 -29.88
CA LEU A 113 -14.55 -2.90 -28.51
C LEU A 113 -13.26 -2.77 -27.69
N LYS A 114 -12.29 -3.66 -27.91
CA LYS A 114 -10.96 -3.53 -27.27
C LYS A 114 -10.22 -2.29 -27.75
N ALA A 115 -10.23 -2.02 -29.06
CA ALA A 115 -9.61 -0.82 -29.61
C ALA A 115 -10.27 0.46 -29.06
N GLU A 116 -11.61 0.52 -29.02
CA GLU A 116 -12.35 1.65 -28.45
C GLU A 116 -12.04 1.88 -26.97
N ARG A 117 -11.99 0.80 -26.17
CA ARG A 117 -11.59 0.86 -24.76
C ARG A 117 -10.18 1.42 -24.60
N ASP A 118 -9.24 0.95 -25.40
CA ASP A 118 -7.84 1.38 -25.31
C ASP A 118 -7.68 2.87 -25.70
N VAL A 119 -8.43 3.32 -26.72
CA VAL A 119 -8.52 4.75 -27.09
C VAL A 119 -9.13 5.57 -25.95
N ALA A 120 -10.26 5.13 -25.37
CA ALA A 120 -10.90 5.84 -24.25
C ALA A 120 -9.97 5.94 -23.03
N ASN A 121 -9.23 4.87 -22.72
CA ASN A 121 -8.22 4.87 -21.66
C ASN A 121 -7.10 5.88 -21.93
N ALA A 122 -6.59 5.96 -23.17
CA ALA A 122 -5.59 6.94 -23.55
C ALA A 122 -6.09 8.38 -23.36
N HIS A 123 -7.33 8.68 -23.79
CA HIS A 123 -7.95 9.99 -23.57
C HIS A 123 -8.11 10.33 -22.09
N ALA A 124 -8.52 9.35 -21.26
CA ALA A 124 -8.66 9.56 -19.82
C ALA A 124 -7.32 9.90 -19.15
N VAL A 125 -6.23 9.24 -19.55
CA VAL A 125 -4.88 9.52 -19.04
C VAL A 125 -4.44 10.93 -19.42
N ILE A 126 -4.60 11.33 -20.68
CA ILE A 126 -4.23 12.68 -21.16
C ILE A 126 -5.04 13.75 -20.42
N ALA A 127 -6.36 13.57 -20.32
CA ALA A 127 -7.22 14.50 -19.60
C ALA A 127 -6.83 14.62 -18.11
N GLY A 128 -6.45 13.51 -17.47
CA GLY A 128 -5.93 13.51 -16.10
C GLY A 128 -4.65 14.31 -15.95
N GLN A 129 -3.71 14.18 -16.89
CA GLN A 129 -2.46 14.96 -16.91
C GLN A 129 -2.72 16.46 -17.10
N GLU A 130 -3.59 16.83 -18.05
CA GLU A 130 -3.97 18.22 -18.28
C GLU A 130 -4.65 18.85 -17.06
N ALA A 131 -5.58 18.12 -16.43
CA ALA A 131 -6.24 18.57 -15.21
C ALA A 131 -5.24 18.81 -14.07
N ALA A 132 -4.25 17.92 -13.91
CA ALA A 132 -3.18 18.08 -12.92
C ALA A 132 -2.32 19.33 -13.20
N LEU A 133 -1.95 19.57 -14.46
CA LEU A 133 -1.22 20.77 -14.87
C LEU A 133 -2.00 22.05 -14.59
N TRP A 134 -3.30 22.07 -14.90
CA TRP A 134 -4.16 23.21 -14.62
C TRP A 134 -4.32 23.46 -13.13
N LYS A 135 -4.53 22.41 -12.33
CA LYS A 135 -4.56 22.50 -10.86
C LYS A 135 -3.27 23.11 -10.32
N TYR A 136 -2.11 22.65 -10.79
CA TYR A 136 -0.82 23.22 -10.41
C TYR A 136 -0.71 24.70 -10.77
N LYS A 137 -1.07 25.09 -12.01
CA LYS A 137 -1.04 26.50 -12.46
C LYS A 137 -1.96 27.38 -11.62
N CYS A 138 -3.17 26.92 -11.30
CA CYS A 138 -4.12 27.65 -10.45
C CYS A 138 -3.61 27.80 -9.02
N ASN A 139 -3.09 26.71 -8.43
CA ASN A 139 -2.51 26.74 -7.09
C ASN A 139 -1.28 27.65 -7.01
N LYS A 140 -0.40 27.62 -8.03
CA LYS A 140 0.76 28.51 -8.12
C LYS A 140 0.35 29.98 -8.22
N LYS A 141 -0.71 30.30 -8.98
CA LYS A 141 -1.26 31.66 -9.05
C LYS A 141 -1.88 32.09 -7.71
N ALA A 142 -2.65 31.22 -7.07
CA ALA A 142 -3.23 31.49 -5.74
C ALA A 142 -2.14 31.70 -4.69
N GLN A 143 -1.10 30.88 -4.68
CA GLN A 143 0.06 31.04 -3.81
C GLN A 143 0.80 32.35 -4.07
N LYS A 144 0.97 32.77 -5.33
CA LYS A 144 1.57 34.08 -5.66
C LYS A 144 0.70 35.26 -5.26
N ALA A 145 -0.62 35.15 -5.37
CA ALA A 145 -1.56 36.19 -4.96
C ALA A 145 -1.60 36.35 -3.43
N ASN A 146 -1.49 35.24 -2.71
CA ASN A 146 -1.49 35.20 -1.24
C ASN A 146 -0.08 35.29 -0.64
N ALA A 147 0.98 35.21 -1.45
CA ALA A 147 2.33 35.39 -0.96
C ALA A 147 2.45 36.83 -0.46
N PRO A 148 2.94 37.06 0.78
CA PRO A 148 3.28 38.40 1.21
C PRO A 148 4.24 38.99 0.18
N LYS A 149 4.04 40.25 -0.20
CA LYS A 149 4.91 40.95 -1.14
C LYS A 149 6.33 40.93 -0.57
N ARG A 150 7.13 39.97 -1.00
CA ARG A 150 8.48 39.78 -0.49
C ARG A 150 9.30 40.97 -0.91
N ILE A 151 9.61 41.83 0.04
CA ILE A 151 10.48 42.98 -0.17
C ILE A 151 11.86 42.40 -0.53
N HIS A 152 12.41 42.79 -1.67
CA HIS A 152 13.76 42.38 -2.04
C HIS A 152 14.77 43.05 -1.09
N THR A 153 15.22 42.29 -0.10
CA THR A 153 16.13 42.74 0.96
C THR A 153 17.59 42.89 0.51
N ASN A 154 17.95 42.36 -0.67
CA ASN A 154 19.34 42.39 -1.14
C ASN A 154 19.78 43.77 -1.70
N SER A 155 18.83 44.66 -2.04
CA SER A 155 19.15 45.97 -2.63
C SER A 155 18.84 47.15 -1.70
N ARG A 156 18.14 46.92 -0.59
CA ARG A 156 17.83 47.96 0.40
C ARG A 156 18.42 47.52 1.72
N VAL A 157 19.34 48.32 2.27
CA VAL A 157 19.80 48.14 3.65
C VAL A 157 18.57 48.25 4.54
N VAL A 158 18.07 47.10 4.98
CA VAL A 158 16.96 46.99 5.92
C VAL A 158 17.54 47.23 7.31
N THR A 159 17.85 48.49 7.61
CA THR A 159 18.18 48.94 8.97
C THR A 159 16.93 49.19 9.82
N SER A 160 15.73 49.08 9.23
CA SER A 160 14.48 49.17 9.99
C SER A 160 14.27 47.91 10.84
N GLU A 161 13.85 48.12 12.08
CA GLU A 161 13.52 47.05 13.04
C GLU A 161 12.48 46.08 12.46
N GLU A 162 11.52 46.58 11.69
CA GLU A 162 10.47 45.79 11.03
C GLU A 162 11.04 44.71 10.11
N GLY A 163 12.02 45.04 9.28
CA GLY A 163 12.55 44.05 8.35
C GLY A 163 13.59 43.11 8.97
N GLN A 164 14.22 43.48 10.10
CA GLN A 164 14.95 42.51 10.92
C GLN A 164 13.99 41.46 11.52
N ARG A 165 12.79 41.88 11.94
CA ARG A 165 11.74 40.97 12.42
C ARG A 165 11.26 40.02 11.32
N GLU A 166 10.99 40.52 10.12
CA GLU A 166 10.60 39.66 8.97
C GLU A 166 11.68 38.63 8.62
N ILE A 167 12.96 39.01 8.61
CA ILE A 167 14.07 38.06 8.37
C ILE A 167 14.14 36.98 9.46
N ALA A 168 13.95 37.37 10.72
CA ALA A 168 13.95 36.44 11.85
C ALA A 168 12.75 35.46 11.77
N GLU A 169 11.56 35.95 11.40
CA GLU A 169 10.37 35.12 11.19
C GLU A 169 10.55 34.14 10.02
N ASP A 170 11.06 34.62 8.88
CA ASP A 170 11.36 33.78 7.71
C ASP A 170 12.40 32.70 8.04
N ALA A 171 13.44 33.05 8.81
CA ALA A 171 14.45 32.11 9.28
C ALA A 171 13.84 31.07 10.22
N ALA A 172 12.95 31.47 11.13
CA ALA A 172 12.25 30.57 12.04
C ALA A 172 11.33 29.59 11.28
N VAL A 173 10.58 30.07 10.28
CA VAL A 173 9.70 29.23 9.44
C VAL A 173 10.52 28.22 8.64
N LYS A 174 11.63 28.64 8.02
CA LYS A 174 12.53 27.73 7.30
C LYS A 174 13.15 26.69 8.23
N ALA A 175 13.62 27.11 9.40
CA ALA A 175 14.20 26.21 10.39
C ALA A 175 13.16 25.18 10.89
N ALA A 176 11.90 25.59 11.10
CA ALA A 176 10.82 24.69 11.49
C ALA A 176 10.51 23.67 10.37
N LYS A 177 10.42 24.11 9.12
CA LYS A 177 10.19 23.22 7.96
C LYS A 177 11.34 22.21 7.79
N GLN A 178 12.59 22.67 7.89
CA GLN A 178 13.76 21.81 7.78
C GLN A 178 13.82 20.77 8.90
N LYS A 179 13.48 21.16 10.15
CA LYS A 179 13.37 20.21 11.26
C LYS A 179 12.30 19.15 11.00
N ALA A 180 11.12 19.54 10.49
CA ALA A 180 10.04 18.60 10.19
C ALA A 180 10.41 17.61 9.06
N GLU A 181 11.06 18.07 7.98
CA GLU A 181 11.54 17.20 6.90
C GLU A 181 12.62 16.22 7.40
N ASN A 182 13.57 16.71 8.20
CA ASN A 182 14.60 15.87 8.81
C ASN A 182 14.01 14.81 9.75
N GLU A 183 12.98 15.15 10.52
CA GLU A 183 12.29 14.19 11.40
C GLU A 183 11.57 13.11 10.60
N LYS A 184 10.87 13.47 9.51
CA LYS A 184 10.24 12.49 8.61
C LYS A 184 11.26 11.54 7.99
N LEU A 185 12.41 12.08 7.55
CA LEU A 185 13.49 11.27 6.98
C LEU A 185 14.09 10.32 8.02
N ARG A 186 14.30 10.78 9.26
CA ARG A 186 14.76 9.94 10.36
C ARG A 186 13.77 8.81 10.66
N LYS A 187 12.48 9.13 10.79
CA LYS A 187 11.42 8.12 10.99
C LYS A 187 11.39 7.07 9.88
N LYS A 188 11.57 7.47 8.61
CA LYS A 188 11.64 6.54 7.47
C LYS A 188 12.86 5.60 7.58
N LYS A 189 14.04 6.14 7.88
CA LYS A 189 15.27 5.36 8.06
C LYS A 189 15.20 4.41 9.24
N ASP A 190 14.59 4.85 10.35
CA ASP A 190 14.42 4.02 11.54
C ASP A 190 13.47 2.85 11.27
N LEU A 191 12.39 3.08 10.51
CA LEU A 191 11.43 2.04 10.12
C LEU A 191 12.06 1.01 9.16
N GLU A 192 12.84 1.48 8.18
CA GLU A 192 13.59 0.60 7.27
C GLU A 192 14.62 -0.25 8.03
N ARG A 193 15.37 0.37 8.96
CA ARG A 193 16.32 -0.36 9.80
C ARG A 193 15.65 -1.40 10.69
N ALA A 194 14.49 -1.06 11.27
CA ALA A 194 13.71 -2.00 12.07
C ALA A 194 13.23 -3.20 11.24
N ASP A 195 12.80 -2.97 9.99
CA ASP A 195 12.36 -4.05 9.11
C ASP A 195 13.52 -4.98 8.69
N ILE A 196 14.71 -4.41 8.40
CA ILE A 196 15.92 -5.20 8.12
C ILE A 196 16.29 -6.09 9.33
N LEU A 197 16.30 -5.51 10.54
CA LEU A 197 16.61 -6.27 11.76
C LEU A 197 15.60 -7.39 12.01
N ARG A 198 14.30 -7.09 11.83
CA ARG A 198 13.22 -8.06 11.98
C ARG A 198 13.38 -9.24 11.02
N ARG A 199 13.73 -8.98 9.74
CA ARG A 199 13.97 -10.04 8.76
C ARG A 199 15.21 -10.87 9.10
N ALA A 200 16.30 -10.23 9.50
CA ALA A 200 17.52 -10.91 9.91
C ALA A 200 17.29 -11.83 11.14
N GLU A 201 16.47 -11.41 12.09
CA GLU A 201 16.11 -12.22 13.26
C GLU A 201 15.25 -13.43 12.88
N GLN A 202 14.27 -13.26 11.99
CA GLN A 202 13.46 -14.37 11.47
C GLN A 202 14.31 -15.42 10.74
N GLU A 203 15.29 -14.99 9.95
CA GLU A 203 16.22 -15.90 9.27
C GLU A 203 17.09 -16.67 10.27
N ARG A 204 17.59 -15.98 11.30
CA ARG A 204 18.43 -16.57 12.36
C ARG A 204 17.67 -17.63 13.16
N GLU A 205 16.44 -17.33 13.56
CA GLU A 205 15.63 -18.19 14.43
C GLU A 205 14.88 -19.30 13.68
N GLN A 206 14.90 -19.25 12.35
CA GLN A 206 14.17 -20.19 11.49
C GLN A 206 12.69 -20.33 11.90
N ILE A 207 12.07 -19.22 12.33
CA ILE A 207 10.72 -19.22 12.89
C ILE A 207 9.74 -19.79 11.86
N ALA A 208 9.00 -20.82 12.25
CA ALA A 208 8.01 -21.43 11.38
C ALA A 208 6.87 -20.43 11.08
N TYR A 209 6.56 -20.26 9.80
CA TYR A 209 5.44 -19.45 9.37
C TYR A 209 4.13 -20.14 9.73
N THR A 210 3.19 -19.37 10.27
CA THR A 210 1.89 -19.89 10.73
C THR A 210 0.73 -19.28 9.96
N GLY A 211 -0.33 -20.08 9.81
CA GLY A 211 -1.57 -19.66 9.16
C GLY A 211 -1.58 -19.91 7.66
N THR A 212 -2.77 -20.05 7.08
CA THR A 212 -2.94 -20.35 5.65
C THR A 212 -2.58 -19.13 4.80
N LEU A 213 -1.89 -19.31 3.65
CA LEU A 213 -1.56 -18.24 2.70
C LEU A 213 -2.76 -17.33 2.40
N LYS A 214 -3.90 -17.92 2.06
CA LYS A 214 -5.15 -17.19 1.74
C LYS A 214 -5.77 -16.42 2.90
N SER A 215 -5.37 -16.73 4.13
CA SER A 215 -5.90 -16.11 5.35
C SER A 215 -4.99 -15.02 5.93
N GLN A 216 -3.76 -14.89 5.42
CA GLN A 216 -2.85 -13.86 5.86
C GLN A 216 -3.31 -12.50 5.33
N LYS A 217 -3.80 -11.66 6.23
CA LYS A 217 -4.31 -10.32 5.90
C LYS A 217 -3.20 -9.31 5.65
N THR A 218 -2.00 -9.56 6.18
CA THR A 218 -0.90 -8.60 6.19
C THR A 218 0.05 -8.88 5.04
N LYS A 219 0.23 -7.91 4.13
CA LYS A 219 1.20 -8.00 3.02
C LYS A 219 2.62 -8.30 3.51
N ALA A 220 3.03 -7.75 4.67
CA ALA A 220 4.35 -7.94 5.25
C ALA A 220 4.72 -9.43 5.43
N ASN A 221 3.85 -10.25 6.02
CA ASN A 221 4.13 -11.67 6.25
C ASN A 221 4.32 -12.44 4.93
N LEU A 222 3.54 -12.09 3.90
CA LEU A 222 3.66 -12.71 2.58
C LEU A 222 4.96 -12.31 1.89
N VAL A 223 5.37 -11.04 2.02
CA VAL A 223 6.67 -10.55 1.53
C VAL A 223 7.81 -11.24 2.25
N ASP A 224 7.72 -11.47 3.56
CA ASP A 224 8.76 -12.20 4.31
C ASP A 224 8.89 -13.65 3.84
N ILE A 225 7.76 -14.34 3.61
CA ILE A 225 7.77 -15.70 3.05
C ILE A 225 8.41 -15.69 1.65
N ALA A 226 8.01 -14.76 0.79
CA ALA A 226 8.57 -14.63 -0.56
C ALA A 226 10.07 -14.32 -0.52
N PHE A 227 10.51 -13.44 0.37
CA PHE A 227 11.91 -13.10 0.60
C PHE A 227 12.71 -14.31 1.07
N SER A 228 12.17 -15.10 2.01
CA SER A 228 12.81 -16.34 2.50
C SER A 228 12.96 -17.40 1.41
N LEU A 229 12.11 -17.37 0.38
CA LEU A 229 12.17 -18.21 -0.81
C LEU A 229 12.96 -17.56 -1.96
N GLN A 230 13.55 -16.37 -1.73
CA GLN A 230 14.30 -15.58 -2.72
C GLN A 230 13.47 -15.24 -3.98
N LEU A 231 12.16 -15.06 -3.82
CA LEU A 231 11.27 -14.65 -4.88
C LEU A 231 11.26 -13.12 -5.02
N PRO A 232 11.37 -12.58 -6.24
CA PRO A 232 11.28 -11.14 -6.46
C PRO A 232 9.84 -10.68 -6.20
N VAL A 233 9.67 -9.72 -5.28
CA VAL A 233 8.37 -9.07 -5.02
C VAL A 233 8.51 -7.60 -5.37
N GLU A 234 7.68 -7.14 -6.30
CA GLU A 234 7.64 -5.73 -6.68
C GLU A 234 6.79 -4.92 -5.68
N PRO A 235 7.10 -3.63 -5.44
CA PRO A 235 6.31 -2.78 -4.56
C PRO A 235 4.83 -2.70 -4.99
N ARG A 236 4.59 -2.81 -6.30
CA ARG A 236 3.27 -2.73 -6.94
C ARG A 236 2.45 -4.02 -6.84
N ASP A 237 3.05 -5.13 -6.47
CA ASP A 237 2.35 -6.41 -6.40
C ASP A 237 1.24 -6.37 -5.35
N THR A 238 0.05 -6.83 -5.73
CA THR A 238 -1.06 -6.94 -4.81
C THR A 238 -0.89 -8.19 -3.93
N VAL A 239 -1.62 -8.26 -2.82
CA VAL A 239 -1.64 -9.45 -1.96
C VAL A 239 -2.00 -10.71 -2.74
N SER A 240 -2.91 -10.59 -3.73
CA SER A 240 -3.31 -11.73 -4.55
C SER A 240 -2.19 -12.20 -5.46
N ASP A 241 -1.38 -11.28 -6.01
CA ASP A 241 -0.29 -11.63 -6.93
C ASP A 241 0.81 -12.38 -6.17
N ILE A 242 1.14 -11.90 -4.96
CA ILE A 242 2.13 -12.55 -4.09
C ILE A 242 1.64 -13.95 -3.68
N ILE A 243 0.36 -14.11 -3.32
CA ILE A 243 -0.20 -15.43 -2.99
C ILE A 243 -0.14 -16.37 -4.20
N GLN A 244 -0.53 -15.92 -5.39
CA GLN A 244 -0.47 -16.75 -6.60
C GLN A 244 0.97 -17.18 -6.93
N MET A 245 1.93 -16.26 -6.79
CA MET A 245 3.35 -16.55 -6.98
C MET A 245 3.86 -17.58 -5.97
N LEU A 246 3.52 -17.43 -4.69
CA LEU A 246 3.87 -18.39 -3.64
C LEU A 246 3.24 -19.77 -3.90
N GLU A 247 1.94 -19.82 -4.24
CA GLU A 247 1.25 -21.08 -4.55
C GLU A 247 1.92 -21.79 -5.72
N LYS A 248 2.20 -21.07 -6.81
CA LYS A 248 2.93 -21.60 -7.96
C LYS A 248 4.29 -22.17 -7.55
N HIS A 249 5.07 -21.44 -6.77
CA HIS A 249 6.39 -21.89 -6.32
C HIS A 249 6.31 -23.16 -5.45
N PHE A 250 5.36 -23.22 -4.51
CA PHE A 250 5.18 -24.40 -3.68
C PHE A 250 4.64 -25.62 -4.46
N ASP A 251 3.93 -25.40 -5.56
CA ASP A 251 3.49 -26.49 -6.44
C ASP A 251 4.64 -27.01 -7.33
N GLU A 252 5.56 -26.15 -7.75
CA GLU A 252 6.80 -26.53 -8.44
C GLU A 252 7.78 -27.27 -7.50
N PHE A 253 7.84 -26.89 -6.22
CA PHE A 253 8.75 -27.45 -5.22
C PHE A 253 8.01 -28.08 -4.03
N PRO A 254 7.36 -29.25 -4.21
CA PRO A 254 6.51 -29.86 -3.18
C PRO A 254 7.28 -30.27 -1.91
N LEU A 255 8.59 -30.49 -1.98
CA LEU A 255 9.43 -30.79 -0.82
C LEU A 255 9.44 -29.64 0.20
N LEU A 256 9.33 -28.39 -0.25
CA LEU A 256 9.27 -27.23 0.63
C LEU A 256 8.02 -27.22 1.51
N LYS A 257 6.95 -27.91 1.12
CA LYS A 257 5.73 -28.05 1.94
C LYS A 257 5.98 -28.86 3.23
N GLN A 258 7.04 -29.67 3.27
CA GLN A 258 7.43 -30.48 4.42
C GLN A 258 8.51 -29.82 5.29
N ASP A 259 9.12 -28.74 4.82
CA ASP A 259 10.13 -28.00 5.58
C ASP A 259 9.50 -27.47 6.89
N PRO A 260 10.14 -27.71 8.07
CA PRO A 260 9.67 -27.19 9.35
C PRO A 260 9.34 -25.68 9.33
N ARG A 261 10.00 -24.90 8.47
CA ARG A 261 9.76 -23.47 8.32
C ARG A 261 8.41 -23.15 7.66
N TYR A 262 7.95 -23.97 6.71
CA TYR A 262 6.74 -23.70 5.92
C TYR A 262 5.57 -24.64 6.24
N ILE A 263 5.80 -25.72 6.98
CA ILE A 263 4.78 -26.73 7.31
C ILE A 263 3.54 -26.09 7.95
N GLY A 264 3.74 -25.09 8.81
CA GLY A 264 2.67 -24.37 9.51
C GLY A 264 1.70 -23.62 8.60
N ILE A 265 2.10 -23.35 7.35
CA ILE A 265 1.28 -22.70 6.32
C ILE A 265 0.26 -23.69 5.73
N PHE A 266 0.67 -24.95 5.56
CA PHE A 266 -0.12 -26.01 4.91
C PHE A 266 -0.90 -26.84 5.92
N THR A 267 -0.42 -26.95 7.15
CA THR A 267 -1.19 -27.59 8.22
C THR A 267 -2.35 -26.68 8.59
N ARG A 268 -3.53 -27.02 8.09
CA ARG A 268 -4.76 -26.45 8.62
C ARG A 268 -4.81 -26.87 10.08
N LYS A 269 -4.56 -25.93 11.01
CA LYS A 269 -4.90 -26.14 12.42
C LYS A 269 -6.39 -26.45 12.45
N ARG A 270 -6.72 -27.75 12.45
CA ARG A 270 -8.05 -28.19 12.85
C ARG A 270 -8.15 -27.60 14.23
N LYS A 271 -9.05 -26.62 14.39
CA LYS A 271 -9.45 -26.12 15.69
C LYS A 271 -9.88 -27.39 16.40
N HIS A 272 -8.99 -27.97 17.19
CA HIS A 272 -9.33 -29.09 18.05
C HIS A 272 -10.38 -28.47 18.95
N SER A 273 -11.64 -28.70 18.60
CA SER A 273 -12.77 -28.40 19.45
C SER A 273 -12.44 -29.13 20.73
N GLY A 274 -12.00 -28.37 21.74
CA GLY A 274 -11.58 -28.89 23.02
C GLY A 274 -12.75 -29.62 23.67
N ARG A 275 -12.90 -30.89 23.34
CA ARG A 275 -13.87 -31.78 23.96
C ARG A 275 -13.22 -32.95 24.66
N ASP A 276 -12.03 -33.38 24.26
CA ASP A 276 -11.43 -34.57 24.86
C ASP A 276 -9.92 -34.38 25.05
N ASN A 277 -9.48 -33.77 26.15
CA ASN A 277 -8.19 -34.07 26.84
C ASN A 277 -7.95 -33.18 28.07
N ASP A 278 -8.94 -33.03 28.93
CA ASP A 278 -8.76 -32.42 30.26
C ASP A 278 -9.11 -33.40 31.39
N ALA A 279 -8.86 -34.70 31.15
CA ALA A 279 -9.32 -35.75 32.06
C ALA A 279 -8.23 -36.65 32.66
N LEU A 280 -6.93 -36.58 32.29
CA LEU A 280 -6.03 -37.66 32.73
C LEU A 280 -4.58 -37.37 33.13
N LEU A 281 -4.09 -36.14 33.24
CA LEU A 281 -2.79 -35.94 33.89
C LEU A 281 -2.74 -34.67 34.75
N HIS A 282 -2.67 -34.90 36.07
CA HIS A 282 -2.13 -33.97 37.09
C HIS A 282 -3.02 -32.80 37.53
N ARG A 283 -4.07 -33.17 38.28
CA ARG A 283 -4.61 -32.33 39.36
C ARG A 283 -3.59 -32.30 40.51
N GLN A 284 -2.60 -31.39 40.46
CA GLN A 284 -1.92 -30.95 41.67
C GLN A 284 -2.85 -29.93 42.36
N PRO A 285 -3.19 -30.09 43.66
CA PRO A 285 -4.02 -29.13 44.36
C PRO A 285 -3.28 -27.78 44.45
N PRO A 286 -3.95 -26.64 44.19
CA PRO A 286 -3.32 -25.34 44.32
C PRO A 286 -2.91 -25.08 45.77
N PRO A 287 -1.70 -24.54 46.04
CA PRO A 287 -1.38 -24.02 47.35
C PRO A 287 -2.30 -22.83 47.63
N GLN A 288 -3.13 -22.97 48.66
CA GLN A 288 -3.91 -21.86 49.20
C GLN A 288 -2.94 -20.74 49.59
N SER A 289 -3.03 -19.61 48.90
CA SER A 289 -2.36 -18.38 49.33
C SER A 289 -3.40 -17.28 49.55
N PRO A 290 -3.23 -16.47 50.61
CA PRO A 290 -4.32 -15.78 51.25
C PRO A 290 -4.34 -14.29 50.89
N HIS A 291 -5.54 -13.70 50.94
CA HIS A 291 -5.84 -12.27 51.10
C HIS A 291 -5.41 -11.29 49.99
N HIS A 292 -6.41 -10.92 49.19
CA HIS A 292 -6.47 -9.66 48.44
C HIS A 292 -6.49 -8.46 49.41
N LEU A 293 -5.52 -7.55 49.26
CA LEU A 293 -5.62 -6.18 49.74
C LEU A 293 -6.28 -5.31 48.65
N PRO A 294 -7.26 -4.45 48.99
CA PRO A 294 -7.89 -3.55 48.03
C PRO A 294 -6.93 -2.42 47.66
N THR A 295 -6.71 -2.23 46.35
CA THR A 295 -5.96 -1.11 45.81
C THR A 295 -6.79 0.18 45.89
N PRO A 296 -6.30 1.27 46.51
CA PRO A 296 -7.04 2.53 46.58
C PRO A 296 -7.05 3.23 45.22
N GLY A 297 -8.23 3.66 44.78
CA GLY A 297 -8.46 4.33 43.51
C GLY A 297 -7.85 5.75 43.45
N PRO A 298 -7.54 6.26 42.24
CA PRO A 298 -6.92 7.56 42.08
C PRO A 298 -7.92 8.70 42.35
N SER A 299 -7.61 9.50 43.37
CA SER A 299 -8.28 10.77 43.68
C SER A 299 -8.16 11.74 42.51
N ARG A 300 -9.32 12.08 41.93
CA ARG A 300 -9.47 13.05 40.84
C ARG A 300 -9.49 14.46 41.44
N LEU A 301 -8.35 15.15 41.45
CA LEU A 301 -8.27 16.55 41.82
C LEU A 301 -8.82 17.44 40.70
N HIS A 302 -9.97 18.05 40.95
CA HIS A 302 -10.50 19.16 40.16
C HIS A 302 -9.76 20.44 40.53
N HIS A 303 -8.84 20.89 39.68
CA HIS A 303 -8.38 22.28 39.72
C HIS A 303 -9.31 23.13 38.86
N ALA A 304 -10.17 23.89 39.55
CA ALA A 304 -10.75 25.11 39.02
C ALA A 304 -9.70 26.23 39.13
N LEU A 305 -9.52 26.98 38.06
CA LEU A 305 -8.78 28.24 38.04
C LEU A 305 -9.54 29.23 37.12
N PRO A 306 -9.29 30.54 37.31
CA PRO A 306 -10.30 31.59 37.47
C PRO A 306 -10.85 32.21 36.18
#